data_AF-A0AA39SCW9-F1
#
_entry.id   AF-A0AA39SCW9-F1
#
_cell.length_a   1.000
_cell.length_b   1.000
_cell.length_c   1.000
_cell.angle_alpha   90.00
_cell.angle_beta   90.00
_cell.angle_gamma   90.00
#
_symmetry.space_group_name_H-M   'P 1'
#
loop_
_entity.id
_entity.type
_entity.pdbx_description
1 polymer ?
#
loop_
_entity_poly.entity_id
_entity_poly.type
_entity_poly.pdbx_seq_one_letter_code
_entity_poly.pdbx_strand_id
1 'polypeptide(L)'
;MCLLLEQAMAIEGSIELHATASKALITIGSHLPEMIASHYALKVSWLKQLLNHVDLDTRESVARLLGMASSALSSTTSSALIDELVSAISGTHKLRFEAHHGALCAIGFVAADSMSRTPAIPETLFQNTLKCLVNVVNSETATLASVSMQALGHIGLRVPLPPLANDSGSVDILEGLHERLKKLLSGDDNKAIQKIVVSLGHMCKETSSSHLNIALNLIFSLYRCKVEDILFAAGEALSFMWGGVPVTADVILKTNYTSLSMTSNFLMGDTTLSWSKNNANGESEANGDDRIWSEM
;
A
#
# COMPACT_ATOMS: atom_id res chain seq x y z
N MET A 1 5.47 15.57 -22.35
CA MET A 1 6.04 14.33 -21.78
C MET A 1 4.97 13.26 -21.59
N CYS A 2 3.89 13.50 -20.83
CA CYS A 2 2.82 12.51 -20.62
C CYS A 2 2.19 12.01 -21.94
N LEU A 3 1.93 12.91 -22.90
CA LEU A 3 1.38 12.54 -24.22
C LEU A 3 2.21 11.46 -24.94
N LEU A 4 3.54 11.54 -24.90
CA LEU A 4 4.40 10.54 -25.55
C LEU A 4 4.23 9.16 -24.91
N LEU A 5 4.21 9.11 -23.57
CA LEU A 5 4.04 7.86 -22.82
C LEU A 5 2.61 7.30 -22.95
N GLU A 6 1.62 8.16 -23.10
CA GLU A 6 0.24 7.75 -23.42
C GLU A 6 0.13 7.15 -24.81
N GLN A 7 0.79 7.73 -25.82
CA GLN A 7 0.86 7.13 -27.15
C GLN A 7 1.63 5.80 -27.14
N ALA A 8 2.64 5.67 -26.29
CA ALA A 8 3.34 4.41 -26.09
C ALA A 8 2.44 3.31 -25.46
N MET A 9 1.34 3.70 -24.81
CA MET A 9 0.30 2.80 -24.28
C MET A 9 -0.94 2.70 -25.18
N ALA A 10 -0.85 3.20 -26.42
CA ALA A 10 -1.90 3.00 -27.43
C ALA A 10 -1.99 1.52 -27.83
N ILE A 11 -3.09 1.12 -28.48
CA ILE A 11 -3.40 -0.29 -28.78
C ILE A 11 -2.30 -0.96 -29.62
N GLU A 12 -1.56 -0.17 -30.40
CA GLU A 12 -0.48 -0.63 -31.27
C GLU A 12 0.86 -0.84 -30.55
N GLY A 13 0.99 -0.41 -29.29
CA GLY A 13 2.19 -0.60 -28.49
C GLY A 13 2.39 -2.07 -28.09
N SER A 14 3.66 -2.47 -27.88
CA SER A 14 3.95 -3.78 -27.33
C SER A 14 3.59 -3.83 -25.84
N ILE A 15 3.32 -5.03 -25.34
CA ILE A 15 3.09 -5.27 -23.91
C ILE A 15 4.22 -4.69 -23.03
N GLU A 16 5.47 -4.90 -23.43
CA GLU A 16 6.65 -4.39 -22.72
C GLU A 16 6.71 -2.87 -22.73
N LEU A 17 6.31 -2.25 -23.85
CA LEU A 17 6.23 -0.80 -23.98
C LEU A 17 5.16 -0.23 -23.06
N HIS A 18 4.02 -0.90 -22.92
CA HIS A 18 2.95 -0.47 -22.01
C HIS A 18 3.39 -0.50 -20.55
N ALA A 19 4.03 -1.59 -20.14
CA ALA A 19 4.57 -1.74 -18.79
C ALA A 19 5.66 -0.68 -18.51
N THR A 20 6.56 -0.45 -19.46
CA THR A 20 7.64 0.54 -19.31
C THR A 20 7.10 1.96 -19.26
N ALA A 21 6.15 2.32 -20.14
CA ALA A 21 5.57 3.64 -20.20
C ALA A 21 4.74 3.98 -18.96
N SER A 22 3.95 3.03 -18.45
CA SER A 22 3.18 3.21 -17.20
C SER A 22 4.09 3.36 -15.98
N LYS A 23 5.17 2.56 -15.86
CA LYS A 23 6.19 2.75 -14.82
C LYS A 23 6.91 4.09 -14.94
N ALA A 24 7.21 4.55 -16.16
CA ALA A 24 7.82 5.85 -16.39
C ALA A 24 6.92 7.00 -15.91
N LEU A 25 5.60 6.91 -16.11
CA LEU A 25 4.64 7.88 -15.59
C LEU A 25 4.61 7.91 -14.06
N ILE A 26 4.72 6.76 -13.40
CA ILE A 26 4.84 6.69 -11.94
C ILE A 26 6.13 7.38 -11.48
N THR A 27 7.26 7.11 -12.13
CA THR A 27 8.53 7.79 -11.82
C THR A 27 8.43 9.30 -12.02
N ILE A 28 7.75 9.77 -13.06
CA ILE A 28 7.51 11.20 -13.25
C ILE A 28 6.64 11.73 -12.11
N GLY A 29 5.58 11.01 -11.74
CA GLY A 29 4.65 11.44 -10.69
C GLY A 29 5.23 11.41 -9.28
N SER A 30 6.27 10.61 -9.01
CA SER A 30 6.99 10.68 -7.74
C SER A 30 7.80 11.97 -7.59
N HIS A 31 8.17 12.62 -8.70
CA HIS A 31 8.89 13.89 -8.72
C HIS A 31 7.96 15.09 -8.97
N LEU A 32 6.87 14.89 -9.71
CA LEU A 32 5.91 15.91 -10.13
C LEU A 32 4.45 15.47 -9.80
N PRO A 33 4.11 15.29 -8.51
CA PRO A 33 2.86 14.65 -8.09
C PRO A 33 1.62 15.44 -8.52
N GLU A 34 1.61 16.77 -8.35
CA GLU A 34 0.47 17.62 -8.72
C GLU A 34 0.16 17.60 -10.22
N MET A 35 1.22 17.57 -11.04
CA MET A 35 1.10 17.53 -12.50
C MET A 35 0.48 16.19 -12.96
N ILE A 36 0.98 15.06 -12.43
CA ILE A 36 0.42 13.74 -12.77
C ILE A 36 -0.99 13.58 -12.23
N ALA A 37 -1.24 14.00 -10.99
CA ALA A 37 -2.56 13.90 -10.38
C ALA A 37 -3.62 14.67 -11.18
N SER A 38 -3.37 15.96 -11.45
CA SER A 38 -4.32 16.81 -12.20
C SER A 38 -4.51 16.36 -13.65
N HIS A 39 -3.45 15.93 -14.33
CA HIS A 39 -3.52 15.46 -15.71
C HIS A 39 -4.34 14.16 -15.83
N TYR A 40 -4.10 13.19 -14.95
CA TYR A 40 -4.79 11.90 -15.01
C TYR A 40 -6.16 11.88 -14.32
N ALA A 41 -6.48 12.85 -13.46
CA ALA A 41 -7.83 13.07 -12.95
C ALA A 41 -8.84 13.28 -14.11
N LEU A 42 -8.40 13.91 -15.20
CA LEU A 42 -9.20 14.09 -16.42
C LEU A 42 -9.29 12.84 -17.30
N LYS A 43 -8.53 11.78 -16.97
CA LYS A 43 -8.37 10.56 -17.78
C LYS A 43 -8.68 9.28 -17.02
N VAL A 44 -9.46 9.37 -15.94
CA VAL A 44 -9.88 8.21 -15.13
C VAL A 44 -10.51 7.11 -16.00
N SER A 45 -11.39 7.44 -16.94
CA SER A 45 -12.01 6.46 -17.82
C SER A 45 -11.00 5.71 -18.69
N TRP A 46 -9.96 6.39 -19.17
CA TRP A 46 -8.89 5.78 -19.96
C TRP A 46 -8.00 4.87 -19.09
N LEU A 47 -7.63 5.31 -17.89
CA LEU A 47 -6.89 4.47 -16.93
C LEU A 47 -7.67 3.20 -16.59
N LYS A 48 -8.99 3.29 -16.39
CA LYS A 48 -9.83 2.13 -16.09
C LYS A 48 -9.85 1.09 -17.21
N GLN A 49 -9.80 1.49 -18.47
CA GLN A 49 -9.72 0.54 -19.59
C GLN A 49 -8.44 -0.31 -19.51
N LEU A 50 -7.34 0.29 -19.07
CA LEU A 50 -6.04 -0.39 -18.90
C LEU A 50 -5.98 -1.29 -17.65
N LEU A 51 -6.96 -1.22 -16.73
CA LEU A 51 -7.04 -2.18 -15.61
C LEU A 51 -7.38 -3.60 -16.07
N ASN A 52 -7.96 -3.76 -17.26
CA ASN A 52 -8.23 -5.06 -17.89
C ASN A 52 -7.13 -5.44 -18.92
N HIS A 53 -5.96 -4.80 -18.86
CA HIS A 53 -4.86 -5.13 -19.76
C HIS A 53 -4.36 -6.55 -19.51
N VAL A 54 -3.85 -7.25 -20.54
CA VAL A 54 -3.38 -8.65 -20.43
C VAL A 54 -2.12 -8.79 -19.57
N ASP A 55 -1.28 -7.77 -19.59
CA ASP A 55 -0.03 -7.72 -18.83
C ASP A 55 -0.23 -7.26 -17.38
N LEU A 56 0.37 -8.02 -16.46
CA LEU A 56 0.26 -7.81 -15.02
C LEU A 56 0.88 -6.47 -14.59
N ASP A 57 2.09 -6.19 -15.04
CA ASP A 57 2.85 -5.01 -14.64
C ASP A 57 2.14 -3.72 -15.07
N THR A 58 1.54 -3.74 -16.26
CA THR A 58 0.71 -2.65 -16.77
C THR A 58 -0.51 -2.44 -15.87
N ARG A 59 -1.25 -3.51 -15.52
CA ARG A 59 -2.42 -3.40 -14.61
C ARG A 59 -2.05 -2.80 -13.26
N GLU A 60 -0.99 -3.30 -12.63
CA GLU A 60 -0.54 -2.81 -11.32
C GLU A 60 -0.04 -1.36 -11.39
N SER A 61 0.67 -0.99 -12.46
CA SER A 61 1.18 0.37 -12.65
C SER A 61 0.04 1.37 -12.90
N VAL A 62 -0.94 1.00 -13.72
CA VAL A 62 -2.11 1.83 -14.00
C VAL A 62 -3.00 1.97 -12.77
N ALA A 63 -3.18 0.91 -11.99
CA ALA A 63 -3.90 0.99 -10.72
C ALA A 63 -3.25 2.00 -9.75
N ARG A 64 -1.91 2.01 -9.70
CA ARG A 64 -1.15 3.00 -8.93
C ARG A 64 -1.34 4.42 -9.47
N LEU A 65 -1.23 4.62 -10.79
CA LEU A 65 -1.52 5.91 -11.42
C LEU A 65 -2.93 6.41 -11.14
N LEU A 66 -3.91 5.50 -11.05
CA LEU A 66 -5.28 5.85 -10.71
C LEU A 66 -5.40 6.33 -9.26
N GLY A 67 -4.66 5.75 -8.32
CA GLY A 67 -4.55 6.29 -6.95
C GLY A 67 -3.78 7.60 -6.85
N MET A 68 -2.81 7.85 -7.74
CA MET A 68 -2.18 9.18 -7.83
C MET A 68 -3.15 10.21 -8.42
N ALA A 69 -3.92 9.84 -9.43
CA ALA A 69 -4.95 10.68 -10.02
C ALA A 69 -6.07 11.00 -9.02
N SER A 70 -6.42 10.06 -8.13
CA SER A 70 -7.48 10.26 -7.16
C SER A 70 -7.23 11.44 -6.24
N SER A 71 -5.96 11.80 -5.96
CA SER A 71 -5.63 12.91 -5.06
C SER A 71 -6.13 14.26 -5.57
N ALA A 72 -6.31 14.41 -6.90
CA ALA A 72 -6.88 15.59 -7.55
C ALA A 72 -8.39 15.47 -7.82
N LEU A 73 -9.01 14.32 -7.56
CA LEU A 73 -10.47 14.14 -7.68
C LEU A 73 -11.20 14.66 -6.44
N SER A 74 -12.45 15.08 -6.61
CA SER A 74 -13.33 15.37 -5.47
C SER A 74 -13.63 14.10 -4.65
N SER A 75 -14.02 14.26 -3.37
CA SER A 75 -14.43 13.13 -2.53
C SER A 75 -15.64 12.39 -3.14
N THR A 76 -16.59 13.11 -3.76
CA THR A 76 -17.74 12.51 -4.46
C THR A 76 -17.31 11.67 -5.66
N THR A 77 -16.40 12.18 -6.50
CA THR A 77 -15.91 11.44 -7.67
C THR A 77 -15.08 10.23 -7.27
N SER A 78 -14.28 10.36 -6.21
CA SER A 78 -13.48 9.26 -5.67
C SER A 78 -14.37 8.17 -5.07
N SER A 79 -15.44 8.57 -4.36
CA SER A 79 -16.44 7.65 -3.82
C SER A 79 -17.16 6.89 -4.92
N ALA A 80 -17.61 7.58 -5.98
CA ALA A 80 -18.25 6.94 -7.13
C ALA A 80 -17.32 5.96 -7.84
N LEU A 81 -16.03 6.29 -7.97
CA LEU A 81 -15.04 5.40 -8.56
C LEU A 81 -14.84 4.11 -7.72
N ILE A 82 -14.73 4.24 -6.40
CA ILE A 82 -14.61 3.09 -5.49
C ILE A 82 -15.87 2.23 -5.56
N ASP A 83 -17.05 2.84 -5.49
CA ASP A 83 -18.34 2.13 -5.55
C ASP A 83 -18.51 1.35 -6.86
N GLU A 84 -18.10 1.94 -7.99
CA GLU A 84 -18.11 1.26 -9.28
C GLU A 84 -17.17 0.03 -9.30
N LEU A 85 -15.94 0.18 -8.79
CA LEU A 85 -14.96 -0.90 -8.73
C LEU A 85 -15.43 -2.03 -7.80
N VAL A 86 -15.97 -1.69 -6.62
CA VAL A 86 -16.53 -2.64 -5.67
C VAL A 86 -17.72 -3.37 -6.28
N SER A 87 -18.63 -2.65 -6.93
CA SER A 87 -19.79 -3.23 -7.61
C SER A 87 -19.40 -4.17 -8.75
N ALA A 88 -18.34 -3.86 -9.49
CA ALA A 88 -17.82 -4.73 -10.54
C ALA A 88 -17.32 -6.08 -9.99
N ILE A 89 -16.71 -6.08 -8.80
CA ILE A 89 -16.18 -7.29 -8.13
C ILE A 89 -17.30 -8.09 -7.46
N SER A 90 -18.20 -7.41 -6.75
CA SER A 90 -19.30 -8.04 -6.00
C SER A 90 -20.51 -8.39 -6.87
N GLY A 91 -20.50 -8.00 -8.14
CA GLY A 91 -21.57 -8.28 -9.09
C GLY A 91 -21.79 -9.77 -9.33
N THR A 92 -22.98 -10.11 -9.82
CA THR A 92 -23.36 -11.50 -10.15
C THR A 92 -22.60 -12.06 -11.35
N HIS A 93 -22.11 -11.20 -12.23
CA HIS A 93 -21.32 -11.59 -13.40
C HIS A 93 -19.85 -11.66 -13.03
N LYS A 94 -19.28 -12.86 -13.14
CA LYS A 94 -17.86 -13.08 -12.89
C LYS A 94 -17.02 -12.31 -13.90
N LEU A 95 -16.19 -11.38 -13.41
CA LEU A 95 -15.20 -10.68 -14.21
C LEU A 95 -14.17 -11.65 -14.77
N ARG A 96 -13.57 -11.28 -15.91
CA ARG A 96 -12.31 -11.91 -16.36
C ARG A 96 -11.23 -11.67 -15.31
N PHE A 97 -10.26 -12.58 -15.26
CA PHE A 97 -9.19 -12.54 -14.27
C PHE A 97 -8.45 -11.19 -14.27
N GLU A 98 -8.12 -10.67 -15.45
CA GLU A 98 -7.40 -9.41 -15.64
C GLU A 98 -8.19 -8.23 -15.06
N ALA A 99 -9.46 -8.09 -15.43
CA ALA A 99 -10.35 -7.06 -14.89
C ALA A 99 -10.51 -7.17 -13.36
N HIS A 100 -10.67 -8.39 -12.84
CA HIS A 100 -10.81 -8.62 -11.39
C HIS A 100 -9.53 -8.22 -10.66
N HIS A 101 -8.37 -8.65 -11.15
CA HIS A 101 -7.07 -8.30 -10.61
C HIS A 101 -6.85 -6.78 -10.64
N GLY A 102 -7.06 -6.13 -11.79
CA GLY A 102 -6.85 -4.69 -11.94
C GLY A 102 -7.77 -3.86 -11.04
N ALA A 103 -9.04 -4.27 -10.90
CA ALA A 103 -9.99 -3.63 -10.01
C ALA A 103 -9.55 -3.72 -8.53
N LEU A 104 -9.09 -4.89 -8.07
CA LEU A 104 -8.59 -5.06 -6.71
C LEU A 104 -7.37 -4.17 -6.43
N CYS A 105 -6.40 -4.13 -7.36
CA CYS A 105 -5.26 -3.23 -7.25
C CYS A 105 -5.71 -1.76 -7.14
N ALA A 106 -6.62 -1.34 -8.02
CA ALA A 106 -7.11 0.03 -8.08
C ALA A 106 -7.83 0.43 -6.78
N ILE A 107 -8.68 -0.45 -6.23
CA ILE A 107 -9.36 -0.20 -4.95
C ILE A 107 -8.33 0.10 -3.86
N GLY A 108 -7.27 -0.70 -3.74
CA GLY A 108 -6.24 -0.49 -2.71
C GLY A 108 -5.61 0.90 -2.78
N PHE A 109 -5.19 1.35 -3.97
CA PHE A 109 -4.56 2.67 -4.13
C PHE A 109 -5.56 3.83 -3.97
N VAL A 110 -6.73 3.75 -4.61
CA VAL A 110 -7.74 4.83 -4.59
C VAL A 110 -8.36 4.98 -3.21
N ALA A 111 -8.67 3.89 -2.51
CA ALA A 111 -9.22 3.94 -1.16
C ALA A 111 -8.19 4.45 -0.15
N ALA A 112 -6.92 4.02 -0.25
CA ALA A 112 -5.85 4.54 0.61
C ALA A 112 -5.68 6.06 0.48
N ASP A 113 -5.61 6.57 -0.75
CA ASP A 113 -5.52 8.02 -0.99
C ASP A 113 -6.78 8.75 -0.50
N SER A 114 -7.97 8.22 -0.81
CA SER A 114 -9.23 8.88 -0.45
C SER A 114 -9.52 8.92 1.04
N MET A 115 -9.10 7.91 1.81
CA MET A 115 -9.21 7.90 3.27
C MET A 115 -8.21 8.82 3.96
N SER A 116 -7.08 9.12 3.32
CA SER A 116 -6.06 10.03 3.87
C SER A 116 -6.41 11.51 3.73
N ARG A 117 -7.49 11.85 3.01
CA ARG A 117 -7.89 13.23 2.71
C ARG A 117 -8.98 13.74 3.65
N THR A 118 -9.17 15.06 3.64
CA THR A 118 -10.26 15.73 4.35
C THR A 118 -11.12 16.52 3.36
N PRO A 119 -12.40 16.19 3.17
CA PRO A 119 -13.13 15.08 3.80
C PRO A 119 -12.75 13.70 3.20
N ALA A 120 -12.72 12.68 4.06
CA ALA A 120 -12.58 11.29 3.63
C ALA A 120 -13.85 10.81 2.92
N ILE A 121 -13.81 9.58 2.38
CA ILE A 121 -15.01 8.94 1.81
C ILE A 121 -16.01 8.56 2.91
N PRO A 122 -17.31 8.39 2.58
CA PRO A 122 -18.31 7.98 3.55
C PRO A 122 -17.97 6.64 4.22
N GLU A 123 -18.16 6.55 5.54
CA GLU A 123 -17.87 5.33 6.33
C GLU A 123 -18.61 4.09 5.79
N THR A 124 -19.84 4.26 5.29
CA THR A 124 -20.62 3.17 4.70
C THR A 124 -19.94 2.59 3.46
N LEU A 125 -19.39 3.44 2.59
CA LEU A 125 -18.63 3.02 1.42
C LEU A 125 -17.31 2.37 1.84
N PHE A 126 -16.65 2.92 2.86
CA PHE A 126 -15.41 2.35 3.39
C PHE A 126 -15.62 0.93 3.93
N GLN A 127 -16.64 0.73 4.77
CA GLN A 127 -17.03 -0.60 5.28
C GLN A 127 -17.37 -1.57 4.14
N ASN A 128 -18.14 -1.14 3.14
CA ASN A 128 -18.46 -1.99 1.98
C ASN A 128 -17.21 -2.38 1.18
N THR A 129 -16.27 -1.45 1.04
CA THR A 129 -14.99 -1.68 0.37
C THR A 129 -14.18 -2.74 1.12
N LEU A 130 -14.04 -2.61 2.43
CA LEU A 130 -13.30 -3.58 3.25
C LEU A 130 -13.98 -4.96 3.24
N LYS A 131 -15.32 -5.02 3.33
CA LYS A 131 -16.07 -6.28 3.20
C LYS A 131 -15.84 -6.96 1.86
N CYS A 132 -15.87 -6.20 0.76
CA CYS A 132 -15.60 -6.71 -0.58
C CYS A 132 -14.20 -7.36 -0.64
N LEU A 133 -13.17 -6.66 -0.15
CA LEU A 133 -11.81 -7.18 -0.12
C LEU A 133 -11.69 -8.45 0.73
N VAL A 134 -12.23 -8.44 1.96
CA VAL A 134 -12.22 -9.60 2.86
C VAL A 134 -12.94 -10.81 2.24
N ASN A 135 -14.06 -10.59 1.57
CA ASN A 135 -14.77 -11.66 0.85
C ASN A 135 -13.90 -12.29 -0.23
N VAL A 136 -13.20 -11.47 -1.04
CA VAL A 136 -12.27 -11.96 -2.07
C VAL A 136 -11.13 -12.78 -1.46
N VAL A 137 -10.54 -12.36 -0.33
CA VAL A 137 -9.50 -13.14 0.35
C VAL A 137 -10.03 -14.53 0.76
N ASN A 138 -11.27 -14.58 1.23
CA ASN A 138 -11.92 -15.81 1.68
C ASN A 138 -12.30 -16.77 0.54
N SER A 139 -12.81 -16.25 -0.58
CA SER A 139 -13.42 -17.08 -1.62
C SER A 139 -12.55 -17.36 -2.85
N GLU A 140 -11.61 -16.47 -3.20
CA GLU A 140 -10.88 -16.53 -4.47
C GLU A 140 -9.56 -17.32 -4.40
N THR A 141 -8.91 -17.50 -5.55
CA THR A 141 -7.61 -18.18 -5.67
C THR A 141 -6.50 -17.45 -4.90
N ALA A 142 -5.37 -18.14 -4.62
CA ALA A 142 -4.24 -17.55 -3.90
C ALA A 142 -3.77 -16.23 -4.52
N THR A 143 -3.72 -16.14 -5.85
CA THR A 143 -3.33 -14.93 -6.57
C THR A 143 -4.28 -13.76 -6.29
N LEU A 144 -5.60 -13.92 -6.49
CA LEU A 144 -6.56 -12.82 -6.24
C LEU A 144 -6.68 -12.50 -4.73
N ALA A 145 -6.64 -13.51 -3.87
CA ALA A 145 -6.64 -13.33 -2.42
C ALA A 145 -5.41 -12.51 -1.97
N SER A 146 -4.23 -12.76 -2.54
CA SER A 146 -3.03 -12.00 -2.22
C SER A 146 -3.10 -10.54 -2.67
N VAL A 147 -3.72 -10.27 -3.83
CA VAL A 147 -3.93 -8.89 -4.33
C VAL A 147 -4.96 -8.16 -3.47
N SER A 148 -6.00 -8.84 -3.03
CA SER A 148 -6.98 -8.28 -2.10
C SER A 148 -6.34 -7.98 -0.73
N MET A 149 -5.49 -8.87 -0.22
CA MET A 149 -4.68 -8.59 0.98
C MET A 149 -3.76 -7.37 0.77
N GLN A 150 -3.14 -7.23 -0.40
CA GLN A 150 -2.34 -6.06 -0.74
C GLN A 150 -3.15 -4.76 -0.73
N ALA A 151 -4.38 -4.79 -1.25
CA ALA A 151 -5.28 -3.66 -1.17
C ALA A 151 -5.61 -3.28 0.29
N LEU A 152 -5.88 -4.26 1.16
CA LEU A 152 -6.05 -4.02 2.59
C LEU A 152 -4.78 -3.43 3.24
N GLY A 153 -3.60 -3.94 2.86
CA GLY A 153 -2.31 -3.39 3.30
C GLY A 153 -2.11 -1.94 2.87
N HIS A 154 -2.41 -1.60 1.62
CA HIS A 154 -2.32 -0.22 1.11
C HIS A 154 -3.19 0.75 1.90
N ILE A 155 -4.42 0.34 2.25
CA ILE A 155 -5.32 1.14 3.08
C ILE A 155 -4.75 1.24 4.51
N GLY A 156 -4.28 0.12 5.07
CA GLY A 156 -3.68 0.03 6.41
C GLY A 156 -2.44 0.92 6.61
N LEU A 157 -1.71 1.22 5.54
CA LEU A 157 -0.59 2.19 5.59
C LEU A 157 -1.03 3.63 5.87
N ARG A 158 -2.29 3.96 5.55
CA ARG A 158 -2.84 5.33 5.65
C ARG A 158 -3.74 5.51 6.84
N VAL A 159 -4.57 4.52 7.13
CA VAL A 159 -5.56 4.57 8.20
C VAL A 159 -5.63 3.23 8.92
N PRO A 160 -5.82 3.21 10.24
CA PRO A 160 -6.15 1.98 10.95
C PRO A 160 -7.40 1.34 10.38
N LEU A 161 -7.38 0.02 10.16
CA LEU A 161 -8.51 -0.68 9.60
C LEU A 161 -9.56 -0.93 10.69
N PRO A 162 -10.81 -0.44 10.54
CA PRO A 162 -11.86 -0.68 11.51
C PRO A 162 -12.33 -2.15 11.46
N PRO A 163 -12.84 -2.69 12.57
CA PRO A 163 -13.58 -3.95 12.56
C PRO A 163 -14.75 -3.91 11.58
N LEU A 164 -15.04 -5.04 10.93
CA LEU A 164 -16.15 -5.16 10.00
C LEU A 164 -17.47 -5.37 10.75
N ALA A 165 -18.43 -4.50 10.49
CA ALA A 165 -19.79 -4.65 11.02
C ALA A 165 -20.53 -5.82 10.34
N ASN A 166 -20.94 -6.82 11.10
CA ASN A 166 -21.79 -7.94 10.71
C ASN A 166 -23.11 -7.94 11.50
N ASP A 167 -24.09 -8.71 11.04
CA ASP A 167 -25.44 -8.78 11.65
C ASP A 167 -25.42 -9.23 13.13
N SER A 168 -24.36 -9.92 13.56
CA SER A 168 -24.16 -10.44 14.92
C SER A 168 -23.16 -9.65 15.78
N GLY A 169 -22.55 -8.59 15.24
CA GLY A 169 -21.51 -7.81 15.93
C GLY A 169 -20.41 -7.34 14.97
N SER A 170 -19.32 -6.81 15.50
CA SER A 170 -18.15 -6.41 14.71
C SER A 170 -17.01 -7.42 14.86
N VAL A 171 -16.40 -7.84 13.77
CA VAL A 171 -15.28 -8.81 13.77
C VAL A 171 -14.04 -8.13 13.22
N ASP A 172 -12.90 -8.33 13.86
CA ASP A 172 -11.64 -7.84 13.32
C ASP A 172 -11.30 -8.53 11.99
N ILE A 173 -10.71 -7.78 11.06
CA ILE A 173 -10.39 -8.26 9.72
C ILE A 173 -9.39 -9.43 9.79
N LEU A 174 -8.32 -9.32 10.59
CA LEU A 174 -7.30 -10.37 10.69
C LEU A 174 -7.83 -11.59 11.44
N GLU A 175 -8.65 -11.39 12.47
CA GLU A 175 -9.32 -12.48 13.17
C GLU A 175 -10.24 -13.28 12.23
N GLY A 176 -11.07 -12.58 11.45
CA GLY A 176 -11.95 -13.22 10.47
C GLY A 176 -11.21 -13.91 9.32
N LEU A 177 -10.02 -13.44 8.98
CA LEU A 177 -9.19 -14.00 7.90
C LEU A 177 -8.18 -15.06 8.37
N HIS A 178 -7.98 -15.25 9.67
CA HIS A 178 -6.86 -16.02 10.22
C HIS A 178 -6.74 -17.44 9.63
N GLU A 179 -7.83 -18.22 9.64
CA GLU A 179 -7.82 -19.60 9.12
C GLU A 179 -7.61 -19.66 7.60
N ARG A 180 -8.12 -18.66 6.87
CA ARG A 180 -7.90 -18.56 5.43
C ARG A 180 -6.44 -18.24 5.12
N LEU A 181 -5.87 -17.26 5.82
CA LEU A 181 -4.48 -16.85 5.64
C LEU A 181 -3.51 -17.96 5.99
N LYS A 182 -3.75 -18.70 7.08
CA LYS A 182 -2.94 -19.86 7.45
C LYS A 182 -2.87 -20.91 6.33
N LYS A 183 -4.00 -21.17 5.66
CA LYS A 183 -4.05 -22.08 4.50
C LYS A 183 -3.28 -21.52 3.30
N LEU A 184 -3.44 -20.24 2.99
CA LEU A 184 -2.73 -19.59 1.88
C LEU A 184 -1.21 -19.56 2.10
N LEU A 185 -0.75 -19.28 3.33
CA LEU A 185 0.67 -19.26 3.70
C LEU A 185 1.32 -20.65 3.71
N SER A 186 0.51 -21.71 3.84
CA SER A 186 0.96 -23.11 3.72
C SER A 186 0.92 -23.65 2.28
N GLY A 187 0.52 -22.82 1.32
CA GLY A 187 0.45 -23.16 -0.10
C GLY A 187 1.80 -23.16 -0.80
N ASP A 188 1.77 -23.24 -2.12
CA ASP A 188 2.94 -23.30 -3.01
C ASP A 188 3.10 -22.06 -3.92
N ASP A 189 2.12 -21.15 -3.94
CA ASP A 189 2.20 -19.88 -4.66
C ASP A 189 3.10 -18.89 -3.92
N ASN A 190 4.40 -18.97 -4.17
CA ASN A 190 5.41 -18.13 -3.52
C ASN A 190 5.14 -16.63 -3.69
N LYS A 191 4.61 -16.19 -4.84
CA LYS A 191 4.32 -14.78 -5.08
C LYS A 191 3.12 -14.31 -4.27
N ALA A 192 2.07 -15.14 -4.18
CA ALA A 192 0.94 -14.86 -3.31
C ALA A 192 1.35 -14.82 -1.83
N ILE A 193 2.18 -15.76 -1.38
CA ILE A 193 2.69 -15.80 0.00
C ILE A 193 3.46 -14.51 0.32
N GLN A 194 4.44 -14.13 -0.50
CA GLN A 194 5.21 -12.89 -0.30
C GLN A 194 4.28 -11.67 -0.19
N LYS A 195 3.33 -11.55 -1.11
CA LYS A 195 2.39 -10.42 -1.16
C LYS A 195 1.48 -10.38 0.08
N ILE A 196 0.96 -11.53 0.54
CA ILE A 196 0.16 -11.62 1.77
C ILE A 196 0.99 -11.18 2.98
N VAL A 197 2.22 -11.69 3.11
CA VAL A 197 3.08 -11.45 4.26
C VAL A 197 3.45 -9.98 4.39
N VAL A 198 3.89 -9.34 3.30
CA VAL A 198 4.19 -7.89 3.29
C VAL A 198 2.95 -7.07 3.65
N SER A 199 1.78 -7.49 3.15
CA SER A 199 0.51 -6.83 3.45
C SER A 199 0.14 -6.89 4.94
N LEU A 200 0.44 -8.00 5.63
CA LEU A 200 0.27 -8.10 7.08
C LEU A 200 1.11 -7.05 7.80
N GLY A 201 2.35 -6.82 7.37
CA GLY A 201 3.21 -5.77 7.92
C GLY A 201 2.62 -4.37 7.71
N HIS A 202 2.12 -4.10 6.51
CA HIS A 202 1.48 -2.83 6.16
C HIS A 202 0.21 -2.52 6.98
N MET A 203 -0.60 -3.54 7.31
CA MET A 203 -1.83 -3.39 8.10
C MET A 203 -1.58 -3.11 9.59
N CYS A 204 -0.38 -3.38 10.09
CA CYS A 204 -0.10 -3.46 11.52
C CYS A 204 0.62 -2.25 12.13
N LYS A 205 0.74 -1.13 11.39
CA LYS A 205 1.59 0.01 11.76
C LYS A 205 1.17 0.71 13.07
N GLU A 206 -0.11 0.70 13.42
CA GLU A 206 -0.67 1.44 14.58
C GLU A 206 -1.78 0.66 15.32
N THR A 207 -1.68 -0.67 15.32
CA THR A 207 -2.79 -1.55 15.71
C THR A 207 -2.69 -2.03 17.16
N SER A 208 -3.83 -2.38 17.77
CA SER A 208 -3.88 -2.96 19.12
C SER A 208 -3.11 -4.28 19.22
N SER A 209 -2.71 -4.64 20.45
CA SER A 209 -1.86 -5.80 20.74
C SER A 209 -2.44 -7.15 20.27
N SER A 210 -3.76 -7.29 20.16
CA SER A 210 -4.42 -8.52 19.69
C SER A 210 -4.17 -8.78 18.19
N HIS A 211 -4.31 -7.76 17.36
CA HIS A 211 -4.13 -7.86 15.90
C HIS A 211 -2.67 -8.17 15.55
N LEU A 212 -1.78 -7.51 16.27
CA LEU A 212 -0.35 -7.70 16.14
C LEU A 212 0.04 -9.16 16.47
N ASN A 213 -0.53 -9.78 17.50
CA ASN A 213 -0.26 -11.20 17.81
C ASN A 213 -0.71 -12.15 16.68
N ILE A 214 -1.87 -11.92 16.06
CA ILE A 214 -2.35 -12.75 14.95
C ILE A 214 -1.39 -12.63 13.75
N ALA A 215 -1.04 -11.41 13.36
CA ALA A 215 -0.11 -11.15 12.27
C ALA A 215 1.26 -11.80 12.52
N LEU A 216 1.81 -11.68 13.73
CA LEU A 216 3.08 -12.30 14.10
C LEU A 216 3.02 -13.82 14.05
N ASN A 217 1.96 -14.43 14.56
CA ASN A 217 1.79 -15.88 14.50
C ASN A 217 1.76 -16.37 13.04
N LEU A 218 1.09 -15.64 12.14
CA LEU A 218 1.07 -15.93 10.71
C LEU A 218 2.46 -15.76 10.09
N ILE A 219 3.17 -14.67 10.36
CA ILE A 219 4.53 -14.42 9.84
C ILE A 219 5.52 -15.48 10.36
N PHE A 220 5.53 -15.73 11.66
CA PHE A 220 6.41 -16.72 12.27
C PHE A 220 6.09 -18.14 11.86
N SER A 221 4.89 -18.45 11.36
CA SER A 221 4.61 -19.77 10.78
C SER A 221 5.53 -20.12 9.60
N LEU A 222 6.13 -19.11 8.95
CA LEU A 222 7.03 -19.26 7.81
C LEU A 222 8.49 -19.50 8.21
N TYR A 223 8.84 -19.59 9.49
CA TYR A 223 10.23 -19.71 9.96
C TYR A 223 11.02 -20.90 9.40
N ARG A 224 10.33 -21.96 8.93
CA ARG A 224 10.96 -23.13 8.27
C ARG A 224 10.87 -23.09 6.75
N CYS A 225 10.34 -22.02 6.18
CA CYS A 225 10.27 -21.86 4.74
C CYS A 225 11.69 -21.84 4.17
N LYS A 226 11.91 -22.59 3.09
CA LYS A 226 13.22 -22.67 2.42
C LYS A 226 13.34 -21.68 1.25
N VAL A 227 12.24 -21.00 0.90
CA VAL A 227 12.20 -20.01 -0.17
C VAL A 227 12.69 -18.69 0.41
N GLU A 228 13.87 -18.27 -0.02
CA GLU A 228 14.55 -17.06 0.47
C GLU A 228 13.68 -15.81 0.33
N ASP A 229 13.03 -15.64 -0.83
CA ASP A 229 12.14 -14.51 -1.10
C ASP A 229 10.97 -14.41 -0.10
N ILE A 230 10.44 -15.55 0.37
CA ILE A 230 9.38 -15.58 1.41
C ILE A 230 9.95 -15.11 2.74
N LEU A 231 11.17 -15.51 3.09
CA LEU A 231 11.83 -15.07 4.32
C LEU A 231 12.20 -13.58 4.27
N PHE A 232 12.60 -13.06 3.10
CA PHE A 232 12.78 -11.62 2.90
C PHE A 232 11.47 -10.85 3.08
N ALA A 233 10.36 -11.35 2.50
CA ALA A 233 9.03 -10.76 2.70
C ALA A 233 8.61 -10.78 4.18
N ALA A 234 8.90 -11.86 4.91
CA ALA A 234 8.66 -11.96 6.36
C ALA A 234 9.49 -10.93 7.15
N GLY A 235 10.78 -10.78 6.82
CA GLY A 235 11.63 -9.76 7.42
C GLY A 235 11.17 -8.34 7.12
N GLU A 236 10.74 -8.08 5.89
CA GLU A 236 10.16 -6.79 5.49
C GLU A 236 8.87 -6.48 6.25
N ALA A 237 7.96 -7.46 6.37
CA ALA A 237 6.74 -7.30 7.14
C ALA A 237 7.02 -6.94 8.61
N LEU A 238 7.94 -7.66 9.27
CA LEU A 238 8.36 -7.37 10.64
C LEU A 238 9.00 -5.99 10.77
N SER A 239 9.76 -5.56 9.76
CA SER A 239 10.37 -4.23 9.71
C SER A 239 9.28 -3.16 9.65
N PHE A 240 8.22 -3.33 8.86
CA PHE A 240 7.10 -2.39 8.86
C PHE A 240 6.30 -2.37 10.16
N MET A 241 6.20 -3.51 10.87
CA MET A 241 5.51 -3.58 12.17
C MET A 241 6.26 -2.88 13.30
N TRP A 242 7.59 -3.02 13.36
CA TRP A 242 8.38 -2.58 14.51
C TRP A 242 9.73 -1.94 14.19
N GLY A 243 10.25 -2.12 12.98
CA GLY A 243 11.61 -1.77 12.61
C GLY A 243 11.88 -0.28 12.37
N GLY A 244 10.88 0.60 12.51
CA GLY A 244 11.07 2.04 12.32
C GLY A 244 11.59 2.40 10.93
N VAL A 245 11.04 1.76 9.90
CA VAL A 245 11.55 1.83 8.52
C VAL A 245 11.38 3.24 7.93
N PRO A 246 12.41 3.80 7.26
CA PRO A 246 12.35 5.13 6.62
C PRO A 246 11.55 5.13 5.30
N VAL A 247 10.57 4.24 5.15
CA VAL A 247 9.72 4.12 3.97
C VAL A 247 8.32 4.59 4.34
N THR A 248 7.91 5.70 3.73
CA THR A 248 6.59 6.28 3.97
C THR A 248 5.52 5.59 3.13
N ALA A 249 4.25 5.77 3.51
CA ALA A 249 3.12 5.31 2.70
C ALA A 249 3.17 5.89 1.28
N ASP A 250 3.62 7.15 1.10
CA ASP A 250 3.79 7.76 -0.22
C ASP A 250 4.88 7.06 -1.05
N VAL A 251 5.97 6.60 -0.44
CA VAL A 251 7.00 5.82 -1.17
C VAL A 251 6.39 4.53 -1.73
N ILE A 252 5.63 3.79 -0.93
CA ILE A 252 4.99 2.53 -1.36
C ILE A 252 3.90 2.79 -2.40
N LEU A 253 3.07 3.81 -2.16
CA LEU A 253 1.84 4.03 -2.91
C LEU A 253 2.00 4.90 -4.16
N LYS A 254 3.05 5.73 -4.25
CA LYS A 254 3.21 6.74 -5.32
C LYS A 254 4.53 6.63 -6.09
N THR A 255 5.30 5.55 -5.86
CA THR A 255 6.54 5.29 -6.60
C THR A 255 6.57 3.86 -7.15
N ASN A 256 7.61 3.50 -7.89
CA ASN A 256 7.88 2.13 -8.34
C ASN A 256 8.56 1.28 -7.25
N TYR A 257 8.32 1.58 -5.97
CA TYR A 257 8.81 0.80 -4.84
C TYR A 257 8.40 -0.67 -4.96
N THR A 258 9.35 -1.57 -4.73
CA THR A 258 9.15 -3.03 -4.83
C THR A 258 9.35 -3.76 -3.51
N SER A 259 10.44 -3.48 -2.78
CA SER A 259 10.76 -4.12 -1.49
C SER A 259 11.84 -3.36 -0.73
N LEU A 260 11.97 -3.62 0.56
CA LEU A 260 13.04 -3.06 1.39
C LEU A 260 14.40 -3.63 1.01
N SER A 261 14.46 -4.93 0.69
CA SER A 261 15.71 -5.60 0.32
C SER A 261 16.30 -5.07 -1.00
N MET A 262 15.45 -4.61 -1.92
CA MET A 262 15.89 -3.96 -3.17
C MET A 262 16.15 -2.46 -3.04
N THR A 263 15.67 -1.81 -1.97
CA THR A 263 15.89 -0.38 -1.75
C THR A 263 17.28 -0.18 -1.16
N SER A 264 18.25 0.16 -2.03
CA SER A 264 19.62 0.47 -1.64
C SER A 264 19.63 1.51 -0.52
N ASN A 265 20.25 1.17 0.61
CA ASN A 265 20.50 1.99 1.82
C ASN A 265 19.75 1.58 3.10
N PHE A 266 18.82 0.62 3.11
CA PHE A 266 18.15 0.25 4.38
C PHE A 266 19.13 -0.25 5.47
N LEU A 267 20.10 -1.10 5.10
CA LEU A 267 21.12 -1.60 6.05
C LEU A 267 22.34 -0.69 6.21
N MET A 268 22.51 0.32 5.34
CA MET A 268 23.71 1.17 5.31
C MET A 268 23.44 2.61 5.78
N GLY A 269 22.17 3.00 5.96
CA GLY A 269 21.75 4.39 6.13
C GLY A 269 21.94 4.99 7.54
N ASP A 270 22.00 4.18 8.60
CA ASP A 270 21.90 4.70 9.97
C ASP A 270 22.95 4.16 10.96
N THR A 271 24.23 4.19 10.56
CA THR A 271 25.33 4.12 11.55
C THR A 271 25.97 5.47 11.87
N THR A 272 25.63 6.55 11.14
CA THR A 272 26.30 7.86 11.27
C THR A 272 25.41 8.99 11.80
N LEU A 273 24.09 8.89 11.68
CA LEU A 273 23.16 9.96 12.11
C LEU A 273 22.70 9.84 13.56
N SER A 274 22.59 8.62 14.10
CA SER A 274 22.22 8.40 15.50
C SER A 274 23.36 8.70 16.48
N TRP A 275 24.62 8.58 16.04
CA TRP A 275 25.78 8.83 16.90
C TRP A 275 26.19 10.31 16.98
N SER A 276 25.86 11.11 15.96
CA SER A 276 26.17 12.55 15.93
C SER A 276 25.23 13.39 16.79
N LYS A 277 23.98 12.94 17.01
CA LYS A 277 23.02 13.64 17.90
C LYS A 277 23.32 13.49 19.39
N ASN A 278 24.00 12.42 19.81
CA ASN A 278 24.35 12.21 21.22
C ASN A 278 25.63 12.95 21.66
N ASN A 279 26.46 13.41 20.72
CA ASN A 279 27.69 14.17 21.03
C ASN A 279 27.55 15.69 20.90
N ALA A 280 26.40 16.20 20.46
CA ALA A 280 26.19 17.64 20.26
C ALA A 280 25.46 18.34 21.43
N ASN A 281 25.19 17.64 22.53
CA ASN A 281 24.40 18.15 23.66
C ASN A 281 25.19 18.22 24.99
N GLY A 282 26.51 18.39 24.92
CA GLY A 282 27.37 18.66 26.07
C GLY A 282 28.13 19.96 25.89
N GLU A 283 27.87 20.91 26.79
CA GLU A 283 28.60 22.16 27.04
C GLU A 283 28.26 23.39 26.18
N SER A 284 27.18 24.07 26.56
CA SER A 284 27.21 25.54 26.65
C SER A 284 26.19 26.02 27.67
N GLU A 285 26.64 26.35 28.89
CA GLU A 285 26.14 27.46 29.74
C GLU A 285 26.71 27.31 31.17
N ALA A 286 27.74 28.10 31.48
CA ALA A 286 28.02 28.52 32.85
C ALA A 286 28.39 30.01 32.82
N ASN A 287 27.47 30.78 33.39
CA ASN A 287 27.44 32.22 33.59
C ASN A 287 28.78 32.91 33.85
N GLY A 288 28.93 34.09 33.25
CA GLY A 288 29.81 35.12 33.78
C GLY A 288 29.18 35.78 35.01
N ASP A 289 30.00 36.00 36.04
CA ASP A 289 29.72 36.98 37.07
C ASP A 289 31.05 37.46 37.65
N ASP A 290 31.52 38.61 37.18
CA ASP A 290 32.67 39.32 37.75
C ASP A 290 32.49 40.83 37.53
N ARG A 291 31.77 41.48 38.46
CA ARG A 291 31.87 42.91 38.74
C ARG A 291 31.75 43.20 40.22
N ILE A 292 32.93 43.31 40.85
CA ILE A 292 33.40 44.46 41.63
C ILE A 292 32.28 45.34 42.23
N TRP A 293 32.17 45.32 43.57
CA TRP A 293 31.80 46.49 44.35
C TRP A 293 32.76 46.65 45.53
N SER A 294 33.40 47.82 45.58
CA SER A 294 34.10 48.37 46.72
C SER A 294 33.07 49.04 47.63
N GLU A 295 33.11 48.80 48.94
CA GLU A 295 33.19 49.82 50.02
C GLU A 295 32.78 49.25 51.39
N MET A 296 33.57 49.67 52.40
CA MET A 296 33.50 49.49 53.86
C MET A 296 34.04 48.18 54.45
#